data_AF-A0A409V8R8-F1
#
_entry.id   AF-A0A409V8R8-F1
#
_cell.length_a   1.000
_cell.length_b   1.000
_cell.length_c   1.000
_cell.angle_alpha   90.00
_cell.angle_beta   90.00
_cell.angle_gamma   90.00
#
_symmetry.space_group_name_H-M   'P 1'
#
loop_
_entity.id
_entity.type
_entity.pdbx_description
1 polymer ?
#
loop_
_entity_poly.entity_id
_entity_poly.type
_entity_poly.pdbx_seq_one_letter_code
_entity_poly.pdbx_strand_id
1 'polypeptide(L)'
;RFQALLKTYEQLSSFILDTIRVDLRCRAIHYLDSAMRHASPFGTYDSNYEAVEPDPHVIDLNMELVDCNEFISKGLLEKDRSYLFSGLGQLMEQLLIHNGRLLRIPNSFGVKKIMRNILALQQSIKTLTDDSQDSEFERAKTYYSLYFISPQVSKNRA
;
A
#
# COMPACT_ATOMS: atom_id res chain seq x y z
N ARG A 1 32.40 -0.70 -30.97
CA ARG A 1 32.79 -1.34 -29.68
C ARG A 1 32.32 -0.52 -28.48
N PHE A 2 32.63 0.78 -28.39
CA PHE A 2 32.16 1.66 -27.30
C PHE A 2 30.63 1.78 -27.20
N GLN A 3 29.93 1.96 -28.33
CA GLN A 3 28.46 2.01 -28.35
C GLN A 3 27.78 0.73 -27.85
N ALA A 4 28.35 -0.44 -28.15
CA ALA A 4 27.81 -1.71 -27.67
C ALA A 4 27.94 -1.81 -26.14
N LEU A 5 29.08 -1.37 -25.59
CA LEU A 5 29.32 -1.33 -24.15
C LEU A 5 28.36 -0.37 -23.43
N LEU A 6 28.17 0.85 -23.97
CA LEU A 6 27.19 1.80 -23.43
C LEU A 6 25.79 1.18 -23.38
N LYS A 7 25.37 0.56 -24.47
CA LYS A 7 24.08 -0.11 -24.55
C LYS A 7 23.92 -1.22 -23.50
N THR A 8 24.98 -1.99 -23.23
CA THR A 8 24.96 -3.00 -22.18
C THR A 8 24.79 -2.40 -20.79
N TYR A 9 25.45 -1.27 -20.49
CA TYR A 9 25.27 -0.57 -19.21
C TYR A 9 23.86 0.02 -19.06
N GLU A 10 23.29 0.58 -20.12
CA GLU A 10 21.91 1.06 -20.12
C GLU A 10 20.92 -0.08 -19.84
N GLN A 11 21.12 -1.23 -20.49
CA GLN A 11 20.30 -2.43 -20.25
C GLN A 11 20.42 -2.93 -18.81
N LEU A 12 21.64 -2.98 -18.27
CA LEU A 12 21.86 -3.38 -16.88
C LEU A 12 21.20 -2.41 -15.90
N SER A 13 21.32 -1.10 -16.14
CA SER A 13 20.67 -0.08 -15.32
C SER A 13 19.15 -0.25 -15.32
N SER A 14 18.53 -0.42 -16.49
CA SER A 14 17.09 -0.69 -16.60
C SER A 14 16.69 -1.94 -15.82
N PHE A 15 17.45 -3.03 -15.96
CA PHE A 15 17.17 -4.28 -15.26
C PHE A 15 17.25 -4.13 -13.74
N ILE A 16 18.22 -3.37 -13.23
CA ILE A 16 18.35 -3.07 -11.79
C ILE A 16 17.13 -2.28 -11.30
N LEU A 17 16.74 -1.22 -12.02
CA LEU A 17 15.57 -0.42 -11.68
C LEU A 17 14.29 -1.27 -11.68
N ASP A 18 14.10 -2.09 -12.71
CA ASP A 18 12.94 -2.99 -12.79
C ASP A 18 12.92 -4.01 -11.65
N THR A 19 14.08 -4.55 -11.27
CA THR A 19 14.21 -5.49 -10.16
C THR A 19 13.81 -4.84 -8.83
N ILE A 20 14.33 -3.65 -8.53
CA ILE A 20 13.97 -2.90 -7.31
C ILE A 20 12.48 -2.56 -7.33
N ARG A 21 11.96 -2.15 -8.49
CA ARG A 21 10.54 -1.80 -8.68
C ARG A 21 9.61 -2.98 -8.38
N VAL A 22 10.01 -4.19 -8.80
CA VAL A 22 9.29 -5.44 -8.50
C VAL A 22 9.41 -5.80 -7.02
N ASP A 23 10.60 -5.69 -6.42
CA ASP A 23 10.81 -5.98 -5.00
C ASP A 23 9.90 -5.14 -4.09
N LEU A 24 9.82 -3.82 -4.34
CA LEU A 24 8.92 -2.91 -3.60
C LEU A 24 7.45 -3.34 -3.68
N ARG A 25 7.00 -3.82 -4.86
CA ARG A 25 5.62 -4.31 -5.07
C ARG A 25 5.39 -5.63 -4.34
N CYS A 26 6.37 -6.53 -4.36
CA CYS A 26 6.30 -7.79 -3.63
C CYS A 26 6.17 -7.56 -2.13
N ARG A 27 6.93 -6.62 -1.56
CA ARG A 27 6.79 -6.21 -0.14
C ARG A 27 5.38 -5.70 0.15
N ALA A 28 4.87 -4.76 -0.65
CA ALA A 28 3.52 -4.24 -0.48
C ALA A 28 2.45 -5.35 -0.53
N ILE A 29 2.54 -6.27 -1.51
CA ILE A 29 1.64 -7.42 -1.61
C ILE A 29 1.71 -8.30 -0.36
N HIS A 30 2.93 -8.66 0.07
CA HIS A 30 3.15 -9.57 1.19
C HIS A 30 2.60 -9.00 2.51
N TYR A 31 2.98 -7.78 2.86
CA TYR A 31 2.59 -7.18 4.13
C TYR A 31 1.10 -6.82 4.17
N LEU A 32 0.52 -6.31 3.08
CA LEU A 32 -0.92 -6.01 3.05
C LEU A 32 -1.80 -7.26 3.03
N ASP A 33 -1.37 -8.34 2.37
CA ASP A 33 -2.07 -9.63 2.46
C ASP A 33 -1.97 -10.20 3.88
N SER A 34 -0.81 -10.08 4.53
CA SER A 34 -0.60 -10.51 5.91
C SER A 34 -1.46 -9.72 6.90
N ALA A 35 -1.52 -8.38 6.78
CA ALA A 35 -2.36 -7.53 7.62
C ALA A 35 -3.85 -7.92 7.54
N MET A 36 -4.33 -8.25 6.34
CA MET A 36 -5.74 -8.54 6.10
C MET A 36 -6.12 -9.99 6.44
N ARG A 37 -5.19 -10.94 6.36
CA ARG A 37 -5.44 -12.33 6.79
C ARG A 37 -5.47 -12.48 8.30
N HIS A 38 -4.65 -11.73 9.02
CA HIS A 38 -4.72 -11.65 10.49
C HIS A 38 -5.99 -10.94 11.00
N ALA A 39 -6.85 -10.43 10.10
CA ALA A 39 -8.18 -9.88 10.41
C ALA A 39 -9.33 -10.93 10.43
N SER A 40 -9.03 -12.19 10.13
CA SER A 40 -9.98 -13.33 10.11
C SER A 40 -10.47 -13.68 11.55
N PRO A 41 -11.51 -14.51 11.78
CA PRO A 41 -12.36 -14.54 12.99
C PRO A 41 -11.71 -15.08 14.28
N PHE A 42 -10.38 -15.22 14.30
CA PHE A 42 -9.58 -15.48 15.52
C PHE A 42 -8.50 -14.39 15.73
N GLY A 43 -8.54 -13.31 14.95
CA GLY A 43 -7.53 -12.27 14.89
C GLY A 43 -7.99 -10.92 15.44
N THR A 44 -7.07 -9.95 15.45
CA THR A 44 -7.15 -8.64 16.13
C THR A 44 -8.28 -7.70 15.68
N TYR A 45 -9.15 -8.13 14.78
CA TYR A 45 -10.27 -7.34 14.28
C TYR A 45 -11.62 -7.78 14.90
N ASP A 46 -11.64 -8.86 15.69
CA ASP A 46 -12.78 -9.30 16.52
C ASP A 46 -12.66 -8.83 17.99
N SER A 47 -11.73 -7.90 18.27
CA SER A 47 -11.55 -7.37 19.61
C SER A 47 -12.73 -6.46 20.00
N ASN A 48 -13.29 -6.66 21.20
CA ASN A 48 -14.28 -5.77 21.84
C ASN A 48 -13.78 -4.33 22.10
N TYR A 49 -12.59 -3.98 21.59
CA TYR A 49 -11.93 -2.70 21.80
C TYR A 49 -11.43 -2.12 20.48
N GLU A 50 -11.45 -0.79 20.40
CA GLU A 50 -10.99 -0.05 19.24
C GLU A 50 -9.46 -0.01 19.21
N ALA A 51 -8.84 -0.67 18.23
CA ALA A 51 -7.38 -0.63 18.04
C ALA A 51 -6.92 0.79 17.74
N VAL A 52 -6.06 1.38 18.58
CA VAL A 52 -5.57 2.76 18.43
C VAL A 52 -4.50 2.88 17.35
N GLU A 53 -3.75 1.81 17.13
CA GLU A 53 -2.63 1.73 16.20
C GLU A 53 -3.01 1.03 14.88
N PRO A 54 -2.28 1.28 13.78
CA PRO A 54 -2.35 0.48 12.58
C PRO A 54 -1.98 -0.99 12.84
N ASP A 55 -2.31 -1.86 11.89
CA ASP A 55 -1.86 -3.24 11.95
C ASP A 55 -0.32 -3.33 11.95
N PRO A 56 0.29 -4.21 12.77
CA PRO A 56 1.75 -4.34 12.83
C PRO A 56 2.40 -4.57 11.46
N HIS A 57 1.79 -5.34 10.57
CA HIS A 57 2.33 -5.56 9.23
C HIS A 57 2.30 -4.31 8.35
N VAL A 58 1.38 -3.38 8.60
CA VAL A 58 1.37 -2.06 7.92
C VAL A 58 2.48 -1.18 8.46
N ILE A 59 2.76 -1.26 9.77
CA ILE A 59 3.88 -0.55 10.40
C ILE A 59 5.20 -1.08 9.81
N ASP A 60 5.37 -2.40 9.74
CA ASP A 60 6.55 -3.05 9.17
C ASP A 60 6.76 -2.65 7.71
N LEU A 61 5.70 -2.67 6.88
CA LEU A 61 5.77 -2.22 5.49
C LEU A 61 6.25 -0.78 5.39
N ASN A 62 5.73 0.12 6.24
CA ASN A 62 6.12 1.52 6.24
C ASN A 62 7.61 1.68 6.59
N MET A 63 8.12 0.95 7.58
CA MET A 63 9.55 0.96 7.93
C MET A 63 10.40 0.48 6.76
N GLU A 64 10.05 -0.67 6.17
CA GLU A 64 10.76 -1.23 5.01
C GLU A 64 10.82 -0.28 3.82
N LEU A 65 9.72 0.42 3.52
CA LEU A 65 9.68 1.39 2.42
C LEU A 65 10.53 2.65 2.70
N VAL A 66 10.53 3.12 3.95
CA VAL A 66 11.37 4.25 4.37
C VAL A 66 12.84 3.88 4.25
N ASP A 67 13.23 2.71 4.76
CA ASP A 67 14.61 2.21 4.67
C ASP A 67 15.04 2.06 3.22
N CYS A 68 14.20 1.43 2.38
CA CYS A 68 14.45 1.30 0.95
C CYS A 68 14.65 2.67 0.29
N ASN A 69 13.79 3.65 0.59
CA ASN A 69 13.92 5.00 0.06
C ASN A 69 15.21 5.68 0.51
N GLU A 70 15.66 5.48 1.76
CA GLU A 70 16.94 6.02 2.23
C GLU A 70 18.13 5.46 1.43
N PHE A 71 18.15 4.13 1.19
CA PHE A 71 19.20 3.50 0.38
C PHE A 71 19.16 3.95 -1.09
N ILE A 72 17.96 3.99 -1.68
CA ILE A 72 17.72 4.42 -3.07
C ILE A 72 18.14 5.87 -3.27
N SER A 73 17.82 6.75 -2.31
CA SER A 73 18.11 8.19 -2.39
C SER A 73 19.61 8.52 -2.43
N LYS A 74 20.45 7.61 -1.92
CA LYS A 74 21.92 7.76 -1.96
C LYS A 74 22.53 7.40 -3.31
N GLY A 75 21.86 6.55 -4.09
CA GLY A 75 22.43 5.94 -5.29
C GLY A 75 21.76 6.34 -6.61
N LEU A 76 20.53 6.86 -6.58
CA LEU A 76 19.72 7.10 -7.78
C LEU A 76 19.30 8.56 -7.93
N LEU A 77 19.17 8.98 -9.20
CA LEU A 77 18.61 10.29 -9.56
C LEU A 77 17.10 10.31 -9.28
N GLU A 78 16.56 11.51 -9.04
CA GLU A 78 15.14 11.72 -8.74
C GLU A 78 14.20 11.07 -9.78
N LYS A 79 14.51 11.19 -11.07
CA LYS A 79 13.73 10.54 -12.14
C LYS A 79 13.60 9.02 -11.97
N ASP A 80 14.67 8.36 -11.52
CA ASP A 80 14.73 6.91 -11.36
C ASP A 80 14.02 6.53 -10.06
N ARG A 81 14.14 7.35 -9.01
CA ARG A 81 13.35 7.21 -7.78
C ARG A 81 11.85 7.29 -8.05
N SER A 82 11.41 8.31 -8.77
CA SER A 82 10.00 8.47 -9.17
C SER A 82 9.51 7.28 -9.99
N TYR A 83 10.34 6.72 -10.86
CA TYR A 83 10.03 5.50 -11.60
C TYR A 83 9.77 4.29 -10.68
N LEU A 84 10.61 4.09 -9.66
CA LEU A 84 10.49 2.96 -8.72
C LEU A 84 9.15 2.99 -7.95
N PHE A 85 8.80 4.17 -7.41
CA PHE A 85 7.60 4.34 -6.57
C PHE A 85 6.31 4.61 -7.36
N SER A 86 6.41 5.00 -8.64
CA SER A 86 5.23 5.24 -9.49
C SER A 86 4.29 4.03 -9.51
N GLY A 87 3.00 4.29 -9.21
CA GLY A 87 1.93 3.30 -9.17
C GLY A 87 1.93 2.41 -7.93
N LEU A 88 2.82 2.63 -6.96
CA LEU A 88 2.86 1.84 -5.72
C LEU A 88 1.63 2.12 -4.86
N GLY A 89 1.23 3.38 -4.72
CA GLY A 89 0.02 3.77 -3.99
C GLY A 89 -1.24 3.17 -4.61
N GLN A 90 -1.36 3.20 -5.94
CA GLN A 90 -2.47 2.56 -6.66
C GLN A 90 -2.53 1.05 -6.41
N LEU A 91 -1.38 0.36 -6.42
CA LEU A 91 -1.31 -1.07 -6.09
C LEU A 91 -1.78 -1.33 -4.67
N MET A 92 -1.30 -0.55 -3.69
CA MET A 92 -1.71 -0.70 -2.30
C MET A 92 -3.21 -0.46 -2.12
N GLU A 93 -3.78 0.56 -2.77
CA GLU A 93 -5.22 0.83 -2.74
C GLU A 93 -6.02 -0.35 -3.33
N GLN A 94 -5.58 -0.89 -4.46
CA GLN A 94 -6.20 -2.06 -5.08
C GLN A 94 -6.13 -3.28 -4.16
N LEU A 95 -4.99 -3.53 -3.51
CA LEU A 95 -4.82 -4.63 -2.56
C LEU A 95 -5.74 -4.48 -1.35
N LEU A 96 -5.86 -3.27 -0.79
CA LEU A 96 -6.77 -2.99 0.32
C LEU A 96 -8.22 -3.32 -0.06
N ILE A 97 -8.69 -2.87 -1.23
CA ILE A 97 -10.05 -3.18 -1.70
C ILE A 97 -10.21 -4.68 -1.95
N HIS A 98 -9.25 -5.28 -2.66
CA HIS A 98 -9.26 -6.70 -3.02
C HIS A 98 -9.30 -7.61 -1.79
N ASN A 99 -8.52 -7.29 -0.77
CA ASN A 99 -8.43 -8.04 0.48
C ASN A 99 -9.61 -7.76 1.41
N GLY A 100 -10.41 -6.73 1.15
CA GLY A 100 -11.63 -6.46 1.91
C GLY A 100 -12.62 -7.62 1.92
N ARG A 101 -12.59 -8.50 0.91
CA ARG A 101 -13.39 -9.74 0.90
C ARG A 101 -13.03 -10.75 2.00
N LEU A 102 -11.83 -10.63 2.58
CA LEU A 102 -11.35 -11.51 3.65
C LEU A 102 -12.02 -11.16 5.00
N LEU A 103 -12.64 -9.99 5.10
CA LEU A 103 -13.40 -9.54 6.26
C LEU A 103 -14.76 -10.26 6.26
N ARG A 104 -14.84 -11.39 6.95
CA ARG A 104 -16.05 -12.23 6.98
C ARG A 104 -17.26 -11.52 7.60
N ILE A 105 -17.04 -10.80 8.71
CA ILE A 105 -18.06 -9.99 9.38
C ILE A 105 -17.35 -8.71 9.85
N PRO A 106 -17.37 -7.64 9.05
CA PRO A 106 -16.76 -6.39 9.45
C PRO A 106 -17.58 -5.79 10.59
N ASN A 107 -17.04 -5.85 11.81
CA ASN A 107 -17.53 -5.04 12.91
C ASN A 107 -16.99 -3.59 12.76
N SER A 108 -17.61 -2.65 13.46
CA SER A 108 -17.24 -1.23 13.38
C SER A 108 -15.79 -0.96 13.78
N PHE A 109 -15.24 -1.76 14.70
CA PHE A 109 -13.84 -1.68 15.13
C PHE A 109 -12.87 -2.10 14.04
N GLY A 110 -13.18 -3.15 13.30
CA GLY A 110 -12.36 -3.66 12.22
C GLY A 110 -12.28 -2.68 11.05
N VAL A 111 -13.41 -2.08 10.68
CA VAL A 111 -13.42 -1.02 9.66
C VAL A 111 -12.62 0.20 10.12
N LYS A 112 -12.73 0.61 11.39
CA LYS A 112 -11.89 1.70 11.95
C LYS A 112 -10.40 1.36 11.91
N LYS A 113 -10.00 0.12 12.22
CA LYS A 113 -8.60 -0.31 12.11
C LYS A 113 -8.12 -0.28 10.66
N ILE A 114 -8.95 -0.64 9.69
CA ILE A 114 -8.61 -0.49 8.26
C ILE A 114 -8.45 0.99 7.87
N MET A 115 -9.31 1.88 8.37
CA MET A 115 -9.14 3.31 8.12
C MET A 115 -7.81 3.83 8.70
N ARG A 116 -7.38 3.32 9.87
CA ARG A 116 -6.04 3.62 10.41
C ARG A 116 -4.92 3.10 9.51
N ASN A 117 -5.05 1.87 9.00
CA ASN A 117 -4.09 1.33 8.02
C ASN A 117 -3.99 2.21 6.77
N ILE A 118 -5.13 2.65 6.23
CA ILE A 118 -5.16 3.57 5.08
C ILE A 118 -4.39 4.84 5.41
N LEU A 119 -4.69 5.51 6.54
CA LEU A 119 -4.01 6.74 6.94
C LEU A 119 -2.49 6.56 7.08
N ALA A 120 -2.03 5.46 7.67
CA ALA A 120 -0.61 5.16 7.80
C ALA A 120 0.07 4.97 6.44
N LEU A 121 -0.59 4.30 5.50
CA LEU A 121 -0.08 4.11 4.14
C LEU A 121 -0.08 5.42 3.34
N GLN A 122 -1.10 6.27 3.49
CA GLN A 122 -1.12 7.60 2.88
C GLN A 122 0.10 8.44 3.28
N GLN A 123 0.40 8.48 4.59
CA GLN A 123 1.56 9.22 5.11
C GLN A 123 2.88 8.68 4.56
N SER A 124 3.01 7.35 4.44
CA SER A 124 4.18 6.72 3.84
C SER A 124 4.33 7.10 2.37
N ILE A 125 3.29 6.93 1.54
CA ILE A 125 3.35 7.23 0.10
C ILE A 125 3.66 8.71 -0.16
N LYS A 126 3.07 9.65 0.60
CA LYS A 126 3.39 11.09 0.48
C LYS A 126 4.86 11.42 0.75
N THR A 127 5.56 10.57 1.50
CA THR A 127 6.99 10.73 1.78
C THR A 127 7.86 10.13 0.67
N LEU A 128 7.33 9.18 -0.09
CA LEU A 128 8.06 8.42 -1.11
C LEU A 128 7.92 9.00 -2.51
N THR A 129 6.81 9.69 -2.79
CA THR A 129 6.52 10.28 -4.10
C THR A 129 5.72 11.57 -3.98
N ASP A 130 6.00 12.52 -4.88
CA ASP A 130 5.23 13.76 -5.03
C ASP A 130 3.93 13.56 -5.83
N ASP A 131 3.64 12.32 -6.28
CA ASP A 131 2.40 12.02 -6.99
C ASP A 131 1.20 11.99 -6.03
N SER A 132 0.53 13.15 -5.93
CA SER A 132 -0.65 13.34 -5.10
C SER A 132 -1.78 12.33 -5.37
N GLN A 133 -1.94 11.85 -6.61
CA GLN A 133 -3.04 10.94 -6.98
C GLN A 133 -2.87 9.56 -6.36
N ASP A 134 -1.64 9.10 -6.22
CA ASP A 134 -1.31 7.79 -5.64
C ASP A 134 -1.46 7.78 -4.12
N SER A 135 -1.57 8.95 -3.49
CA SER A 135 -1.47 9.11 -2.04
C SER A 135 -2.80 9.24 -1.29
N GLU A 136 -3.92 9.37 -2.00
CA GLU A 136 -5.22 9.68 -1.37
C GLU A 136 -6.08 8.46 -1.02
N PHE A 137 -5.91 7.33 -1.71
CA PHE A 137 -6.64 6.08 -1.40
C PHE A 137 -8.19 6.25 -1.36
N GLU A 138 -8.74 7.17 -2.14
CA GLU A 138 -10.16 7.55 -2.11
C GLU A 138 -11.10 6.38 -2.42
N ARG A 139 -10.71 5.46 -3.32
CA ARG A 139 -11.53 4.29 -3.66
C ARG A 139 -11.57 3.32 -2.48
N ALA A 140 -10.46 3.13 -1.78
CA ALA A 140 -10.42 2.30 -0.58
C ALA A 140 -11.26 2.92 0.55
N LYS A 141 -11.11 4.22 0.83
CA LYS A 141 -11.93 4.93 1.82
C LYS A 141 -13.41 4.81 1.50
N THR A 142 -13.78 5.06 0.25
CA THR A 142 -15.18 4.95 -0.21
C THR A 142 -15.68 3.52 -0.01
N TYR A 143 -14.94 2.52 -0.48
CA TYR A 143 -15.28 1.11 -0.34
C TYR A 143 -15.55 0.72 1.11
N TYR A 144 -14.65 1.09 2.03
CA TYR A 144 -14.78 0.75 3.44
C TYR A 144 -15.86 1.56 4.17
N SER A 145 -16.16 2.78 3.71
CA SER A 145 -17.26 3.59 4.26
C SER A 145 -18.63 2.94 4.02
N LEU A 146 -18.78 2.12 2.96
CA LEU A 146 -20.04 1.44 2.64
C LEU A 146 -20.46 0.45 3.74
N TYR A 147 -19.53 -0.08 4.55
CA TYR A 147 -19.86 -0.95 5.67
C TYR A 147 -20.61 -0.24 6.82
N PHE A 148 -20.57 1.09 6.85
CA PHE A 148 -21.35 1.89 7.81
C PHE A 148 -22.72 2.32 7.27
N ILE A 149 -23.02 2.06 5.99
CA ILE A 149 -24.27 2.47 5.35
C ILE A 149 -25.27 1.32 5.45
N SER A 150 -26.44 1.57 6.03
CA SER A 150 -27.53 0.59 6.04
C SER A 150 -28.04 0.32 4.60
N PRO A 151 -28.44 -0.91 4.24
CA PRO A 151 -28.82 -1.30 2.87
C PRO A 151 -29.93 -0.44 2.21
N GLN A 152 -30.71 0.29 3.00
CA GLN A 152 -31.76 1.19 2.50
C GLN A 152 -31.21 2.50 1.93
N VAL A 153 -30.04 2.95 2.40
CA VAL A 153 -29.43 4.22 1.98
C VAL A 153 -28.57 4.04 0.73
N SER A 154 -28.00 2.84 0.52
CA SER A 154 -27.17 2.54 -0.66
C SER A 154 -27.97 2.49 -1.97
N LYS A 155 -29.27 2.17 -1.93
CA LYS A 155 -30.15 2.19 -3.12
C LYS A 155 -30.49 3.58 -3.64
N ASN A 156 -30.36 4.62 -2.82
CA ASN A 156 -30.69 6.01 -3.21
C ASN A 156 -29.49 6.78 -3.78
N ARG A 157 -28.32 6.16 -3.90
CA ARG A 157 -27.07 6.77 -4.42
C ARG A 157 -26.55 6.11 -5.70
N ALA A 158 -27.23 5.08 -6.22
CA ALA A 158 -26.96 4.46 -7.51
C ALA A 158 -27.96 4.98 -8.55
#